data_AF-A0A844ZJJ9-F1
#
_entry.id   AF-A0A844ZJJ9-F1
#
_cell.length_a   1.000
_cell.length_b   1.000
_cell.length_c   1.000
_cell.angle_alpha   90.00
_cell.angle_beta   90.00
_cell.angle_gamma   90.00
#
_symmetry.space_group_name_H-M   'P 1'
#
loop_
_entity.id
_entity.type
_entity.pdbx_description
1 polymer ?
#
loop_
_entity_poly.entity_id
_entity_poly.type
_entity_poly.pdbx_seq_one_letter_code
_entity_poly.pdbx_strand_id
1 'polypeptide(L)'
;MNRLLTTGAVLLLASCAVPEDPVPTPDNGLPSLAADRSQPQLALMDHILGNYFASDVPLRPTICASTHDGRSEVALAPEAELALMTRYEALAPFARCASIDGVWQDSETGGPAMVFTIHSFSCPDADHCSGFGGYVAGQTNSMSVQYTMAFADGGWTFTRDPRLIGES
;
A
#
# COMPACT_ATOMS: atom_id res chain seq x y z
N MET A 1 -47.25 49.50 20.36
CA MET A 1 -45.94 49.20 20.99
C MET A 1 -45.76 47.70 21.03
N ASN A 2 -44.55 47.22 20.73
CA ASN A 2 -44.04 45.84 20.69
C ASN A 2 -44.51 44.91 19.57
N ARG A 3 -43.66 44.11 18.93
CA ARG A 3 -42.23 44.13 18.55
C ARG A 3 -42.09 42.89 17.64
N LEU A 4 -41.43 43.03 16.49
CA LEU A 4 -41.03 41.92 15.60
C LEU A 4 -40.29 40.83 16.38
N LEU A 5 -40.41 39.57 15.94
CA LEU A 5 -39.34 38.57 16.01
C LEU A 5 -39.53 37.54 14.88
N THR A 6 -38.82 37.79 13.78
CA THR A 6 -38.58 36.85 12.68
C THR A 6 -37.45 35.92 13.12
N THR A 7 -37.72 34.66 13.42
CA THR A 7 -36.69 33.68 13.80
C THR A 7 -36.20 32.95 12.55
N GLY A 8 -34.91 33.16 12.25
CA GLY A 8 -34.23 32.64 11.08
C GLY A 8 -33.95 31.14 11.11
N ALA A 9 -33.87 30.58 9.90
CA ALA A 9 -33.41 29.24 9.63
C ALA A 9 -31.89 29.12 9.78
N VAL A 10 -31.43 28.04 10.43
CA VAL A 10 -30.06 27.54 10.32
C VAL A 10 -30.16 26.02 10.14
N LEU A 11 -30.12 25.56 8.89
CA LEU A 11 -29.94 24.16 8.54
C LEU A 11 -28.44 23.90 8.46
N LEU A 12 -27.87 23.35 9.54
CA LEU A 12 -26.51 22.82 9.55
C LEU A 12 -26.52 21.47 8.83
N LEU A 13 -25.97 21.43 7.63
CA LEU A 13 -25.66 20.20 6.90
C LEU A 13 -24.52 19.49 7.64
N ALA A 14 -24.87 18.48 8.45
CA ALA A 14 -23.91 17.52 8.96
C ALA A 14 -23.43 16.67 7.78
N SER A 15 -22.22 16.95 7.28
CA SER A 15 -21.51 16.08 6.37
C SER A 15 -21.12 14.81 7.12
N CYS A 16 -21.87 13.73 6.92
CA CYS A 16 -21.45 12.40 7.31
C CYS A 16 -20.22 12.02 6.47
N ALA A 17 -19.02 12.17 7.03
CA ALA A 17 -17.86 11.44 6.53
C ALA A 17 -18.14 9.96 6.79
N VAL A 18 -18.32 9.19 5.71
CA VAL A 18 -18.40 7.73 5.80
C VAL A 18 -16.98 7.26 6.13
N PRO A 19 -16.74 6.62 7.29
CA PRO A 19 -15.47 5.95 7.52
C PRO A 19 -15.32 4.87 6.45
N GLU A 20 -14.24 4.92 5.66
CA GLU A 20 -13.85 3.79 4.81
C GLU A 20 -13.66 2.58 5.74
N ASP A 21 -14.52 1.58 5.57
CA ASP A 21 -14.39 0.32 6.31
C ASP A 21 -13.03 -0.30 5.97
N PRO A 22 -12.30 -0.83 6.98
CA PRO A 22 -11.04 -1.51 6.73
C PRO A 22 -11.29 -2.69 5.80
N VAL A 23 -10.60 -2.70 4.65
CA VAL A 23 -10.61 -3.84 3.72
C VAL A 23 -10.16 -5.08 4.50
N PRO A 24 -10.98 -6.14 4.57
CA PRO A 24 -10.60 -7.36 5.26
C PRO A 24 -9.40 -7.98 4.53
N THR A 25 -8.28 -8.12 5.23
CA THR A 25 -7.19 -8.98 4.77
C THR A 25 -7.69 -10.41 4.64
N PRO A 26 -7.21 -11.19 3.66
CA PRO A 26 -7.54 -12.60 3.56
C PRO A 26 -7.16 -13.31 4.87
N ASP A 27 -8.15 -13.80 5.62
CA ASP A 27 -7.91 -14.62 6.82
C ASP A 27 -7.47 -16.02 6.36
N ASN A 28 -6.18 -16.14 6.11
CA ASN A 28 -5.51 -17.39 5.81
C ASN A 28 -4.95 -18.05 7.08
N GLY A 29 -5.36 -17.61 8.28
CA GLY A 29 -4.87 -18.11 9.55
C GLY A 29 -3.41 -17.75 9.88
N LEU A 30 -2.72 -16.97 9.03
CA LEU A 30 -1.36 -16.50 9.29
C LEU A 30 -1.39 -15.25 10.20
N PRO A 31 -0.46 -15.14 11.17
CA PRO A 31 -0.31 -13.93 11.98
C PRO A 31 -0.18 -12.68 11.11
N SER A 32 -0.99 -11.66 11.41
CA SER A 32 -0.96 -10.39 10.67
C SER A 32 0.44 -9.78 10.71
N LEU A 33 0.98 -9.39 9.56
CA LEU A 33 2.26 -8.68 9.50
C LEU A 33 2.13 -7.28 10.09
N ALA A 34 0.92 -6.71 10.12
CA ALA A 34 0.63 -5.49 10.84
C ALA A 34 0.78 -5.62 12.36
N ALA A 35 0.74 -6.83 12.94
CA ALA A 35 0.93 -7.02 14.37
C ALA A 35 2.41 -6.93 14.80
N ASP A 36 3.35 -7.04 13.87
CA ASP A 36 4.77 -6.92 14.17
C ASP A 36 5.21 -5.45 14.17
N ARG A 37 5.31 -4.88 15.38
CA ARG A 37 5.79 -3.50 15.59
C ARG A 37 7.21 -3.27 15.04
N SER A 38 8.05 -4.30 14.97
CA SER A 38 9.44 -4.16 14.55
C SER A 38 9.63 -4.09 13.03
N GLN A 39 8.59 -4.40 12.25
CA GLN A 39 8.66 -4.47 10.79
C GLN A 39 7.61 -3.59 10.09
N PRO A 40 7.61 -2.26 10.32
CA PRO A 40 6.57 -1.38 9.77
C PRO A 40 6.58 -1.30 8.25
N GLN A 41 7.75 -1.37 7.59
CA GLN A 41 7.82 -1.35 6.13
C GLN A 41 7.19 -2.61 5.51
N LEU A 42 7.40 -3.77 6.15
CA LEU A 42 6.78 -5.02 5.73
C LEU A 42 5.26 -4.99 5.94
N ALA A 43 4.80 -4.44 7.06
CA ALA A 43 3.38 -4.24 7.32
C ALA A 43 2.71 -3.35 6.25
N LEU A 44 3.41 -2.30 5.79
CA LEU A 44 2.92 -1.46 4.71
C LEU A 44 2.85 -2.20 3.37
N MET A 45 3.88 -3.00 3.04
CA MET A 45 3.87 -3.78 1.80
C MET A 45 2.73 -4.80 1.82
N ASP A 46 2.52 -5.47 2.95
CA ASP A 46 1.41 -6.38 3.16
C ASP A 46 0.06 -5.68 2.96
N HIS A 47 -0.13 -4.49 3.53
CA HIS A 47 -1.35 -3.70 3.35
C HIS A 47 -1.61 -3.36 1.87
N ILE A 48 -0.59 -2.90 1.14
CA ILE A 48 -0.71 -2.54 -0.27
C ILE A 48 -1.03 -3.76 -1.13
N LEU A 49 -0.29 -4.86 -0.94
CA LEU A 49 -0.51 -6.10 -1.67
C LEU A 49 -1.89 -6.69 -1.33
N GLY A 50 -2.31 -6.67 -0.07
CA GLY A 50 -3.62 -7.14 0.36
C GLY A 50 -4.76 -6.44 -0.40
N ASN A 51 -4.68 -5.12 -0.53
CA ASN A 51 -5.64 -4.34 -1.32
C ASN A 51 -5.64 -4.75 -2.81
N TYR A 52 -4.46 -4.96 -3.40
CA TYR A 52 -4.36 -5.42 -4.80
C TYR A 52 -4.90 -6.84 -4.99
N PHE A 53 -4.51 -7.78 -4.12
CA PHE A 53 -4.92 -9.19 -4.22
C PHE A 53 -6.41 -9.38 -3.91
N ALA A 54 -7.04 -8.49 -3.15
CA ALA A 54 -8.48 -8.44 -2.94
C ALA A 54 -9.26 -7.82 -4.13
N SER A 55 -8.58 -7.13 -5.05
CA SER A 55 -9.21 -6.49 -6.22
C SER A 55 -9.50 -7.49 -7.34
N ASP A 56 -10.61 -7.28 -8.06
CA ASP A 56 -10.97 -8.11 -9.23
C ASP A 56 -10.14 -7.70 -10.47
N VAL A 57 -8.98 -8.34 -10.61
CA VAL A 57 -8.06 -8.14 -11.74
C VAL A 57 -8.08 -9.43 -12.58
N PRO A 58 -8.76 -9.44 -13.74
CA PRO A 58 -9.05 -10.67 -14.49
C PRO A 58 -7.82 -11.33 -15.12
N LEU A 59 -6.71 -10.61 -15.29
CA LEU A 59 -5.44 -11.13 -15.80
C LEU A 59 -4.29 -10.52 -15.00
N ARG A 60 -3.85 -11.24 -13.95
CA ARG A 60 -2.71 -10.79 -13.13
C ARG A 60 -1.39 -11.17 -13.80
N PRO A 61 -0.47 -10.21 -14.02
CA PRO A 61 0.90 -10.52 -14.40
C PRO A 61 1.64 -11.21 -13.24
N THR A 62 2.90 -11.58 -13.46
CA THR A 62 3.77 -11.99 -12.35
C THR A 62 3.98 -10.80 -11.42
N ILE A 63 3.65 -10.96 -10.14
CA ILE A 63 3.73 -9.88 -9.15
C ILE A 63 4.96 -10.08 -8.28
N CYS A 64 5.78 -9.06 -8.12
CA CYS A 64 6.88 -9.03 -7.14
C CYS A 64 6.78 -7.82 -6.22
N ALA A 65 7.51 -7.84 -5.12
CA ALA A 65 7.59 -6.75 -4.16
C ALA A 65 9.04 -6.31 -3.95
N SER A 66 9.24 -5.00 -3.83
CA SER A 66 10.55 -4.39 -3.60
C SER A 66 10.46 -3.13 -2.75
N THR A 67 11.63 -2.62 -2.38
CA THR A 67 11.81 -1.26 -1.88
C THR A 67 12.55 -0.44 -2.94
N HIS A 68 12.57 0.89 -2.80
CA HIS A 68 13.41 1.75 -3.63
C HIS A 68 14.42 2.46 -2.74
N ASP A 69 15.71 2.33 -3.06
CA ASP A 69 16.81 2.91 -2.28
C ASP A 69 17.12 4.38 -2.66
N GLY A 70 16.34 4.94 -3.59
CA GLY A 70 16.55 6.27 -4.18
C GLY A 70 17.19 6.22 -5.56
N ARG A 71 17.60 5.05 -6.04
CA ARG A 71 18.19 4.85 -7.37
C ARG A 71 17.52 3.73 -8.16
N SER A 72 17.16 2.65 -7.50
CA SER A 72 16.55 1.47 -8.13
C SER A 72 15.72 0.66 -7.16
N GLU A 73 14.90 -0.23 -7.71
CA GLU A 73 14.22 -1.28 -6.97
C GLU A 73 15.23 -2.27 -6.37
N VAL A 74 15.03 -2.58 -5.10
CA VAL A 74 15.86 -3.50 -4.31
C VAL A 74 14.95 -4.54 -3.67
N ALA A 75 15.40 -5.80 -3.69
CA ALA A 75 14.73 -6.89 -3.02
C ALA A 75 14.46 -6.56 -1.54
N LEU A 76 13.35 -7.07 -1.02
CA LEU A 76 13.12 -7.10 0.42
C LEU A 76 14.16 -8.02 1.09
N ALA A 77 14.27 -7.90 2.42
CA ALA A 77 15.02 -8.91 3.19
C ALA A 77 14.42 -10.31 2.91
N PRO A 78 15.23 -11.37 2.79
CA PRO A 78 14.76 -12.69 2.38
C PRO A 78 13.60 -13.23 3.25
N GLU A 79 13.66 -13.01 4.55
CA GLU A 79 12.61 -13.37 5.50
C GLU A 79 11.30 -12.62 5.26
N ALA A 80 11.38 -11.35 4.88
CA ALA A 80 10.23 -10.51 4.58
C ALA A 80 9.58 -10.91 3.26
N GLU A 81 10.39 -11.19 2.24
CA GLU A 81 9.91 -11.70 0.95
C GLU A 81 9.21 -13.06 1.13
N LEU A 82 9.82 -14.00 1.87
CA LEU A 82 9.22 -15.29 2.17
C LEU A 82 7.90 -15.16 2.94
N ALA A 83 7.81 -14.24 3.90
CA ALA A 83 6.59 -13.99 4.65
C ALA A 83 5.45 -13.52 3.74
N LEU A 84 5.73 -12.62 2.78
CA LEU A 84 4.75 -12.17 1.81
C LEU A 84 4.35 -13.28 0.84
N MET A 85 5.29 -14.05 0.31
CA MET A 85 5.01 -15.16 -0.61
C MET A 85 4.17 -16.26 0.05
N THR A 86 4.37 -16.51 1.34
CA THR A 86 3.56 -17.46 2.11
C THR A 86 2.11 -16.98 2.24
N ARG A 87 1.90 -15.66 2.32
CA ARG A 87 0.59 -15.02 2.45
C ARG A 87 -0.13 -14.87 1.11
N TYR A 88 0.62 -14.61 0.04
CA TYR A 88 0.12 -14.37 -1.31
C TYR A 88 0.71 -15.38 -2.29
N GLU A 89 0.01 -16.49 -2.54
CA GLU A 89 0.52 -17.61 -3.37
C GLU A 89 0.95 -17.19 -4.79
N ALA A 90 0.34 -16.14 -5.33
CA ALA A 90 0.66 -15.60 -6.65
C ALA A 90 1.75 -14.51 -6.63
N LEU A 91 2.38 -14.23 -5.48
CA LEU A 91 3.55 -13.37 -5.37
C LEU A 91 4.81 -14.18 -5.67
N ALA A 92 5.61 -13.69 -6.62
CA ALA A 92 6.91 -14.24 -6.97
C ALA A 92 8.05 -13.55 -6.19
N PRO A 93 9.20 -14.23 -6.02
CA PRO A 93 10.39 -13.57 -5.48
C PRO A 93 10.85 -12.46 -6.43
N PHE A 94 11.41 -11.37 -5.89
CA PHE A 94 11.83 -10.21 -6.66
C PHE A 94 12.79 -10.56 -7.80
N ALA A 95 13.69 -11.52 -7.59
CA ALA A 95 14.63 -11.99 -8.61
C ALA A 95 13.97 -12.53 -9.89
N ARG A 96 12.68 -12.91 -9.84
CA ARG A 96 11.90 -13.35 -11.01
C ARG A 96 11.37 -12.18 -11.83
N CYS A 97 11.14 -11.01 -11.22
CA CYS A 97 10.83 -9.80 -11.96
C CYS A 97 12.14 -9.13 -12.37
N ALA A 98 12.41 -9.05 -13.66
CA ALA A 98 13.61 -8.42 -14.20
C ALA A 98 13.23 -7.25 -15.12
N SER A 99 13.98 -6.16 -15.03
CA SER A 99 13.89 -5.07 -16.00
C SER A 99 14.77 -5.41 -17.22
N ILE A 100 14.12 -5.79 -18.32
CA ILE A 100 14.77 -6.18 -19.58
C ILE A 100 14.38 -5.13 -20.63
N ASP A 101 15.38 -4.43 -21.18
CA ASP A 101 15.18 -3.31 -22.12
C ASP A 101 14.21 -2.24 -21.58
N GLY A 102 14.23 -2.01 -20.25
CA GLY A 102 13.37 -1.04 -19.57
C GLY A 102 11.94 -1.54 -19.31
N VAL A 103 11.64 -2.79 -19.60
CA VAL A 103 10.32 -3.42 -19.37
C VAL A 103 10.43 -4.44 -18.24
N TRP A 104 9.57 -4.34 -17.24
CA TRP A 104 9.46 -5.39 -16.23
C TRP A 104 8.80 -6.65 -16.81
N GLN A 105 9.56 -7.75 -16.77
CA GLN A 105 9.16 -9.05 -17.27
C GLN A 105 9.47 -10.14 -16.25
N ASP A 106 8.72 -11.23 -16.34
CA ASP A 106 9.03 -12.47 -15.64
C ASP A 106 10.21 -13.14 -16.35
N SER A 107 11.34 -13.27 -15.66
CA SER A 107 12.58 -13.82 -16.22
C SER A 107 12.50 -15.32 -16.52
N GLU A 108 11.55 -16.04 -15.92
CA GLU A 108 11.34 -17.46 -16.16
C GLU A 108 10.41 -17.72 -17.35
N THR A 109 9.38 -16.88 -17.51
CA THR A 109 8.31 -17.11 -18.51
C THR A 109 8.37 -16.16 -19.70
N GLY A 110 9.08 -15.04 -19.60
CA GLY A 110 9.05 -13.93 -20.57
C GLY A 110 7.73 -13.14 -20.56
N GLY A 111 6.82 -13.45 -19.64
CA GLY A 111 5.54 -12.77 -19.49
C GLY A 111 5.67 -11.37 -18.87
N PRO A 112 4.59 -10.57 -18.86
CA PRO A 112 4.58 -9.29 -18.18
C PRO A 112 4.77 -9.48 -16.67
N ALA A 113 5.55 -8.58 -16.05
CA ALA A 113 5.68 -8.50 -14.61
C ALA A 113 5.24 -7.12 -14.10
N MET A 114 4.80 -7.11 -12.84
CA MET A 114 4.46 -5.93 -12.08
C MET A 114 5.21 -5.95 -10.76
N VAL A 115 5.87 -4.84 -10.43
CA VAL A 115 6.68 -4.71 -9.22
C VAL A 115 6.06 -3.67 -8.31
N PHE A 116 5.57 -4.09 -7.15
CA PHE A 116 5.12 -3.20 -6.08
C PHE A 116 6.31 -2.68 -5.29
N THR A 117 6.36 -1.37 -5.10
CA THR A 117 7.50 -0.70 -4.49
C THR A 117 7.07 0.25 -3.39
N ILE A 118 7.79 0.19 -2.26
CA ILE A 118 7.77 1.24 -1.24
C ILE A 118 9.02 2.10 -1.37
N HIS A 119 8.85 3.42 -1.37
CA HIS A 119 9.94 4.39 -1.39
C HIS A 119 9.74 5.50 -0.35
N SER A 120 10.82 6.22 -0.07
CA SER A 120 10.85 7.32 0.92
C SER A 120 10.25 6.93 2.27
N PHE A 121 10.45 5.66 2.68
CA PHE A 121 9.95 5.13 3.93
C PHE A 121 10.75 5.67 5.10
N SER A 122 10.08 6.18 6.12
CA SER A 122 10.72 6.75 7.30
C SER A 122 9.81 6.65 8.53
N CYS A 123 10.42 6.52 9.70
CA CYS A 123 9.73 6.51 10.97
C CYS A 123 10.27 7.65 11.84
N PRO A 124 9.52 8.75 12.05
CA PRO A 124 9.91 9.79 13.01
C PRO A 124 10.06 9.25 14.44
N ASP A 125 9.32 8.21 14.80
CA ASP A 125 9.43 7.50 16.06
C ASP A 125 9.04 6.02 15.90
N ALA A 126 9.10 5.23 16.98
CA ALA A 126 8.86 3.79 16.93
C ALA A 126 7.40 3.40 16.65
N ASP A 127 6.45 4.34 16.75
CA ASP A 127 5.02 4.10 16.61
C ASP A 127 4.40 4.80 15.42
N HIS A 128 5.14 5.69 14.75
CA HIS A 128 4.66 6.44 13.60
C HIS A 128 5.65 6.32 12.45
N CYS A 129 5.14 5.93 11.29
CA CYS A 129 5.90 5.82 10.07
C CYS A 129 5.13 6.45 8.89
N SER A 130 5.85 6.73 7.82
CA SER A 130 5.26 7.14 6.55
C SER A 130 6.10 6.63 5.40
N GLY A 131 5.48 6.46 4.24
CA GLY A 131 6.14 6.06 3.02
C GLY A 131 5.23 6.21 1.83
N PHE A 132 5.79 6.01 0.65
CA PHE A 132 5.06 6.08 -0.60
C PHE A 132 4.99 4.70 -1.23
N GLY A 133 3.79 4.30 -1.65
CA GLY A 133 3.52 3.01 -2.26
C GLY A 133 3.00 3.16 -3.68
N GLY A 134 3.50 2.32 -4.58
CA GLY A 134 3.02 2.22 -5.95
C GLY A 134 3.49 0.92 -6.59
N TYR A 135 3.30 0.79 -7.90
CA TYR A 135 3.84 -0.29 -8.69
C TYR A 135 4.31 0.21 -10.05
N VAL A 136 5.18 -0.58 -10.69
CA VAL A 136 5.55 -0.43 -12.10
C VAL A 136 5.04 -1.64 -12.85
N ALA A 137 4.40 -1.44 -14.01
CA ALA A 137 3.97 -2.51 -14.89
C ALA A 137 4.44 -2.22 -16.32
N GLY A 138 5.27 -3.11 -16.89
CA GLY A 138 5.95 -2.84 -18.15
C GLY A 138 6.85 -1.61 -18.05
N GLN A 139 6.52 -0.53 -18.77
CA GLN A 139 7.22 0.77 -18.76
C GLN A 139 6.43 1.86 -18.01
N THR A 140 5.29 1.53 -17.42
CA THR A 140 4.39 2.51 -16.84
C THR A 140 4.42 2.43 -15.32
N ASN A 141 4.72 3.57 -14.69
CA ASN A 141 4.56 3.74 -13.25
C ASN A 141 3.09 3.99 -12.93
N SER A 142 2.61 3.34 -11.88
CA SER A 142 1.37 3.77 -11.22
C SER A 142 1.60 5.12 -10.54
N MET A 143 0.51 5.82 -10.26
CA MET A 143 0.57 6.94 -9.33
C MET A 143 1.03 6.46 -7.95
N SER A 144 2.09 7.07 -7.45
CA SER A 144 2.56 6.85 -6.09
C SER A 144 1.59 7.49 -5.09
N VAL A 145 1.27 6.76 -4.02
CA VAL A 145 0.38 7.23 -2.97
C VAL A 145 1.11 7.28 -1.64
N GLN A 146 0.92 8.37 -0.90
CA GLN A 146 1.46 8.51 0.44
C GLN A 146 0.61 7.72 1.45
N TYR A 147 1.30 6.98 2.31
CA TYR A 147 0.74 6.31 3.47
C TYR A 147 1.35 6.88 4.74
N THR A 148 0.51 7.16 5.72
CA THR A 148 0.92 7.39 7.11
C THR A 148 0.45 6.22 7.97
N MET A 149 1.26 5.85 8.94
CA MET A 149 1.09 4.65 9.75
C MET A 149 1.20 4.98 11.22
N ALA A 150 0.37 4.35 12.04
CA ALA A 150 0.44 4.43 13.49
C ALA A 150 0.26 3.05 14.12
N PHE A 151 1.11 2.68 15.08
CA PHE A 151 0.98 1.44 15.84
C PHE A 151 0.07 1.68 17.05
N ALA A 152 -1.09 1.03 17.07
CA ALA A 152 -2.08 1.12 18.14
C ALA A 152 -2.80 -0.21 18.30
N ASP A 153 -3.25 -0.51 19.53
CA ASP A 153 -4.06 -1.70 19.82
C ASP A 153 -3.47 -3.03 19.32
N GLY A 154 -2.14 -3.12 19.33
CA GLY A 154 -1.41 -4.33 18.92
C GLY A 154 -1.17 -4.47 17.42
N GLY A 155 -1.42 -3.44 16.60
CA GLY A 155 -1.11 -3.48 15.17
C GLY A 155 -0.87 -2.12 14.51
N TRP A 156 -0.27 -2.15 13.33
CA TRP A 156 -0.15 -1.01 12.44
C TRP A 156 -1.52 -0.69 11.81
N THR A 157 -1.89 0.58 11.89
CA THR A 157 -3.01 1.17 11.17
C THR A 157 -2.49 2.04 10.03
N PHE A 158 -3.23 2.12 8.93
CA PHE A 158 -2.78 2.76 7.68
C PHE A 158 -3.77 3.83 7.26
N THR A 159 -3.28 5.04 7.02
CA THR A 159 -4.05 6.12 6.40
C THR A 159 -3.43 6.44 5.05
N ARG A 160 -4.27 6.40 4.01
CA ARG A 160 -3.90 6.77 2.64
C ARG A 160 -4.17 8.26 2.44
N ASP A 161 -3.18 9.05 2.04
CA ASP A 161 -3.41 10.45 1.64
C ASP A 161 -3.74 10.47 0.13
N PRO A 162 -4.98 10.83 -0.26
CA PRO A 162 -5.39 10.85 -1.66
C PRO A 162 -4.83 12.04 -2.44
N ARG A 163 -4.10 12.97 -1.79
CA ARG A 163 -3.49 14.11 -2.48
C ARG A 163 -2.39 13.63 -3.42
N LEU A 164 -2.67 13.73 -4.71
CA LEU A 164 -1.76 13.37 -5.78
C LEU A 164 -0.55 14.31 -5.75
N ILE A 165 0.62 13.77 -5.43
CA ILE A 165 1.87 14.48 -5.70
C ILE A 165 2.26 14.09 -7.12
N GLY A 166 2.07 15.02 -8.06
CA GLY A 166 2.55 14.86 -9.43
C GLY A 166 4.06 14.68 -9.44
N GLU A 167 4.54 13.77 -10.29
CA GLU A 167 5.96 13.48 -10.49
C GLU A 167 6.73 14.78 -10.74
N SER A 168 7.85 14.94 -10.03
CA SER A 168 8.88 15.96 -10.31
C SER A 168 9.99 15.40 -11.17
#